data_AF-A0A847VKT1-F1
#
_entry.id   AF-A0A847VKT1-F1
#
_cell.length_a   1.000
_cell.length_b   1.000
_cell.length_c   1.000
_cell.angle_alpha   90.00
_cell.angle_beta   90.00
_cell.angle_gamma   90.00
#
_symmetry.space_group_name_H-M   'P 1'
#
loop_
_entity.id
_entity.type
_entity.pdbx_description
1 polymer ?
#
loop_
_entity_poly.entity_id
_entity_poly.type
_entity_poly.pdbx_seq_one_letter_code
_entity_poly.pdbx_strand_id
1 'polypeptide(L)'
;MDLPARSAQRRATAMKAPKAHTAAECERLEQLPNVGPALAADLRLLGIRHPRELAGRDAFALYRALCQASGRRQDPCVLDTFLAVTDFMAGAAPRPWWAYTPQRKLQYRDL
;
A
#
# COMPACT_ATOMS: atom_id res chain seq x y z
N MET A 1 39.94 29.00 20.57
CA MET A 1 39.60 27.87 19.69
C MET A 1 38.15 27.52 19.99
N ASP A 2 37.23 28.18 19.29
CA ASP A 2 35.79 27.97 19.47
C ASP A 2 35.35 26.69 18.74
N LEU A 3 34.77 25.74 19.47
CA LEU A 3 34.09 24.58 18.93
C LEU A 3 32.69 25.01 18.43
N PRO A 4 32.29 24.72 17.18
CA PRO A 4 30.95 25.02 16.75
C PRO A 4 29.93 24.08 17.41
N ALA A 5 28.87 24.67 17.94
CA ALA A 5 27.72 23.97 18.48
C ALA A 5 27.09 23.06 17.41
N ARG A 6 26.92 21.76 17.75
CA ARG A 6 26.22 20.81 16.89
C ARG A 6 24.75 21.22 16.78
N SER A 7 24.36 21.70 15.60
CA SER A 7 22.96 21.93 15.25
C SER A 7 22.23 20.58 15.24
N ALA A 8 21.39 20.34 16.25
CA ALA A 8 20.46 19.24 16.26
C ALA A 8 19.35 19.56 15.24
N GLN A 9 19.53 19.11 13.99
CA GLN A 9 18.51 19.18 12.96
C GLN A 9 17.24 18.48 13.50
N ARG A 10 16.20 19.27 13.77
CA ARG A 10 14.86 18.76 14.10
C ARG A 10 14.45 17.77 13.01
N ARG A 11 14.12 16.52 13.38
CA ARG A 11 13.47 15.58 12.47
C ARG A 11 12.15 16.20 12.03
N ALA A 12 12.05 16.59 10.77
CA ALA A 12 10.78 16.99 10.19
C ALA A 12 9.81 15.80 10.35
N THR A 13 8.73 16.00 11.10
CA THR A 13 7.58 15.11 11.07
C THR A 13 7.09 15.09 9.63
N ALA A 14 7.30 13.99 8.92
CA ALA A 14 6.87 13.84 7.54
C ALA A 14 5.36 14.09 7.47
N MET A 15 4.95 15.23 6.92
CA MET A 15 3.54 15.51 6.64
C MET A 15 2.98 14.34 5.83
N LYS A 16 1.83 13.79 6.26
CA LYS A 16 1.16 12.71 5.53
C LYS A 16 0.85 13.24 4.13
N ALA A 17 1.49 12.68 3.11
CA ALA A 17 1.18 13.01 1.73
C ALA A 17 -0.32 12.77 1.48
N PRO A 18 -1.01 13.67 0.76
CA PRO A 18 -2.42 13.48 0.45
C PRO A 18 -2.62 12.19 -0.35
N LYS A 19 -3.80 11.58 -0.19
CA LYS A 19 -4.19 10.43 -1.02
C LYS A 19 -4.46 10.90 -2.44
N ALA A 20 -4.06 10.09 -3.41
CA ALA A 20 -4.36 10.29 -4.80
C ALA A 20 -5.85 10.03 -5.06
N HIS A 21 -6.45 10.89 -5.86
CA HIS A 21 -7.81 10.80 -6.40
C HIS A 21 -7.86 9.96 -7.69
N THR A 22 -6.77 9.87 -8.44
CA THR A 22 -6.66 9.10 -9.68
C THR A 22 -5.37 8.27 -9.74
N ALA A 23 -5.32 7.25 -10.60
CA ALA A 23 -4.09 6.49 -10.82
C ALA A 23 -2.93 7.37 -11.36
N ALA A 24 -3.26 8.34 -12.22
CA ALA A 24 -2.29 9.16 -12.94
C ALA A 24 -1.52 10.13 -12.03
N GLU A 25 -2.13 10.58 -10.93
CA GLU A 25 -1.49 11.46 -9.94
C GLU A 25 -0.76 10.70 -8.81
N CYS A 26 -0.84 9.36 -8.81
CA CYS A 26 -0.28 8.52 -7.77
C CYS A 26 1.20 8.20 -8.03
N GLU A 27 2.09 9.01 -7.46
CA GLU A 27 3.55 8.91 -7.66
C GLU A 27 4.25 8.16 -6.53
N ARG A 28 3.61 8.02 -5.36
CA ARG A 28 4.15 7.30 -4.20
C ARG A 28 3.17 6.30 -3.64
N LEU A 29 3.68 5.18 -3.13
CA LEU A 29 2.87 4.13 -2.50
C LEU A 29 2.00 4.66 -1.36
N GLU A 30 2.49 5.62 -0.56
CA GLU A 30 1.68 6.20 0.53
C GLU A 30 0.53 7.09 0.02
N GLN A 31 0.49 7.47 -1.26
CA GLN A 31 -0.62 8.19 -1.86
C GLN A 31 -1.75 7.24 -2.29
N LEU A 32 -1.50 5.93 -2.40
CA LEU A 32 -2.55 4.96 -2.69
C LEU A 32 -3.67 5.05 -1.63
N PRO A 33 -4.95 5.01 -2.04
CA PRO A 33 -6.07 4.84 -1.11
C PRO A 33 -5.81 3.60 -0.23
N ASN A 34 -6.20 3.65 1.04
CA ASN A 34 -6.04 2.56 2.02
C ASN A 34 -4.59 2.25 2.46
N VAL A 35 -3.56 2.80 1.82
CA VAL A 35 -2.15 2.41 2.11
C VAL A 35 -1.47 3.37 3.09
N GLY A 36 -1.21 2.93 4.30
CA GLY A 36 -0.32 3.64 5.24
C GLY A 36 1.17 3.32 5.02
N PRO A 37 2.09 3.94 5.79
CA PRO A 37 3.52 3.65 5.71
C PRO A 37 3.87 2.16 5.88
N ALA A 38 3.15 1.44 6.75
CA ALA A 38 3.36 0.00 6.97
C ALA A 38 3.07 -0.81 5.70
N LEU A 39 1.87 -0.67 5.13
CA LEU A 39 1.51 -1.40 3.92
C LEU A 39 2.32 -0.95 2.69
N ALA A 40 2.78 0.31 2.65
CA ALA A 40 3.75 0.75 1.65
C ALA A 40 5.12 0.06 1.82
N ALA A 41 5.56 -0.21 3.05
CA ALA A 41 6.76 -1.00 3.30
C ALA A 41 6.56 -2.47 2.89
N ASP A 42 5.39 -3.04 3.12
CA ASP A 42 5.04 -4.39 2.66
C ASP A 42 5.06 -4.48 1.13
N LEU A 43 4.49 -3.50 0.41
CA LEU A 43 4.59 -3.43 -1.04
C LEU A 43 6.04 -3.36 -1.53
N ARG A 44 6.89 -2.58 -0.85
CA ARG A 44 8.34 -2.54 -1.13
C ARG A 44 9.04 -3.87 -0.85
N LEU A 45 8.63 -4.60 0.20
CA LEU A 45 9.11 -5.95 0.51
C LEU A 45 8.77 -6.92 -0.63
N LEU A 46 7.61 -6.74 -1.28
CA LEU A 46 7.21 -7.49 -2.48
C LEU A 46 7.90 -7.01 -3.78
N GLY A 47 8.82 -6.06 -3.70
CA GLY A 47 9.53 -5.50 -4.86
C GLY A 47 8.77 -4.42 -5.61
N ILE A 48 7.58 -4.03 -5.17
CA ILE A 48 6.79 -2.93 -5.76
C ILE A 48 7.34 -1.60 -5.23
N ARG A 49 7.95 -0.79 -6.09
CA ARG A 49 8.59 0.48 -5.69
C ARG A 49 7.76 1.69 -6.11
N HIS A 50 6.96 1.57 -7.16
CA HIS A 50 6.13 2.62 -7.72
C HIS A 50 4.67 2.16 -7.88
N PRO A 51 3.65 2.99 -7.56
CA PRO A 51 2.24 2.61 -7.66
C PRO A 51 1.83 2.01 -9.02
N ARG A 52 2.34 2.55 -10.12
CA ARG A 52 2.05 2.07 -11.50
C ARG A 52 2.36 0.59 -11.71
N GLU A 53 3.25 0.00 -10.93
CA GLU A 53 3.59 -1.44 -11.02
C GLU A 53 2.48 -2.37 -10.49
N LEU A 54 1.46 -1.81 -9.82
CA LEU A 54 0.28 -2.53 -9.35
C LEU A 54 -0.78 -2.72 -10.44
N ALA A 55 -0.76 -1.90 -11.50
CA ALA A 55 -1.70 -2.03 -12.60
C ALA A 55 -1.56 -3.42 -13.25
N GLY A 56 -2.66 -4.17 -13.31
CA GLY A 56 -2.66 -5.53 -13.87
C GLY A 56 -2.03 -6.61 -12.98
N ARG A 57 -1.61 -6.30 -11.75
CA ARG A 57 -1.18 -7.32 -10.79
C ARG A 57 -2.37 -8.08 -10.23
N ASP A 58 -2.17 -9.37 -10.00
CA ASP A 58 -3.11 -10.21 -9.25
C ASP A 58 -3.00 -9.91 -7.75
N ALA A 59 -4.06 -9.35 -7.17
CA ALA A 59 -4.14 -9.01 -5.76
C ALA A 59 -3.98 -10.24 -4.84
N PHE A 60 -4.48 -11.41 -5.24
CA PHE A 60 -4.33 -12.62 -4.46
C PHE A 60 -2.89 -13.15 -4.49
N ALA A 61 -2.23 -13.04 -5.64
CA ALA A 61 -0.80 -13.35 -5.73
C ALA A 61 0.04 -12.45 -4.81
N LEU A 62 -0.26 -11.15 -4.75
CA LEU A 62 0.37 -10.21 -3.82
C LEU A 62 0.13 -10.61 -2.35
N TYR A 63 -1.11 -10.97 -2.00
CA TYR A 63 -1.45 -11.43 -0.64
C TYR A 63 -0.64 -12.67 -0.25
N ARG A 64 -0.59 -13.69 -1.10
CA ARG A 64 0.20 -14.90 -0.82
C ARG A 64 1.69 -14.60 -0.72
N ALA A 65 2.22 -13.75 -1.60
CA ALA A 65 3.61 -13.34 -1.56
C ALA A 65 3.95 -12.63 -0.24
N LEU A 66 3.05 -11.78 0.28
CA LEU A 66 3.25 -11.13 1.57
C LEU A 66 3.20 -12.13 2.72
N CYS A 67 2.25 -13.07 2.72
CA CYS A 67 2.20 -14.13 3.71
C CYS A 67 3.50 -14.95 3.75
N GLN A 68 4.05 -15.28 2.57
CA GLN A 68 5.32 -15.99 2.44
C GLN A 68 6.50 -15.14 2.94
N ALA A 69 6.63 -13.90 2.48
CA ALA A 69 7.74 -13.02 2.83
C ALA A 69 7.76 -12.66 4.32
N SER A 70 6.59 -12.55 4.95
CA SER A 70 6.45 -12.24 6.38
C SER A 70 6.44 -13.48 7.29
N GLY A 71 6.41 -14.69 6.73
CA GLY A 71 6.33 -15.95 7.47
C GLY A 71 5.04 -16.12 8.30
N ARG A 72 4.01 -15.32 8.05
CA ARG A 72 2.74 -15.36 8.78
C ARG A 72 1.57 -15.18 7.84
N ARG A 73 0.45 -15.79 8.20
CA ARG A 73 -0.82 -15.50 7.56
C ARG A 73 -1.25 -14.07 7.89
N GLN A 74 -1.47 -13.26 6.86
CA GLN A 74 -1.94 -11.88 6.99
C GLN A 74 -3.46 -11.85 7.18
N ASP A 75 -3.96 -10.81 7.83
CA ASP A 75 -5.40 -10.63 7.99
C ASP A 75 -6.09 -10.55 6.61
N PRO A 76 -7.29 -11.15 6.43
CA PRO A 76 -7.99 -11.13 5.14
C PRO A 76 -8.26 -9.72 4.58
N CYS A 77 -8.33 -8.68 5.43
CA CYS A 77 -8.50 -7.29 5.00
C CYS A 77 -7.30 -6.74 4.21
N VAL A 78 -6.13 -7.38 4.32
CA VAL A 78 -4.97 -7.05 3.49
C VAL A 78 -5.25 -7.43 2.04
N LEU A 79 -5.91 -8.56 1.78
CA LEU A 79 -6.34 -8.92 0.42
C LEU A 79 -7.38 -7.92 -0.12
N ASP A 80 -8.34 -7.49 0.71
CA ASP A 80 -9.30 -6.45 0.32
C ASP A 80 -8.58 -5.15 -0.08
N THR A 81 -7.50 -4.82 0.64
CA THR A 81 -6.68 -3.65 0.32
C THR A 81 -5.91 -3.85 -0.99
N PHE A 82 -5.35 -5.04 -1.24
CA PHE A 82 -4.71 -5.35 -2.52
C PHE A 82 -5.68 -5.29 -3.70
N LEU A 83 -6.90 -5.81 -3.56
CA LEU A 83 -7.95 -5.65 -4.55
C LEU A 83 -8.25 -4.18 -4.82
N ALA A 84 -8.37 -3.37 -3.77
CA ALA A 84 -8.64 -1.94 -3.91
C ALA A 84 -7.54 -1.17 -4.62
N VAL A 85 -6.26 -1.44 -4.31
CA VAL A 85 -5.15 -0.68 -4.90
C VAL A 85 -4.81 -1.12 -6.32
N THR A 86 -5.00 -2.40 -6.66
CA THR A 86 -4.82 -2.85 -8.05
C THR A 86 -5.94 -2.34 -8.96
N ASP A 87 -7.20 -2.32 -8.48
CA ASP A 87 -8.33 -1.74 -9.23
C ASP A 87 -8.17 -0.22 -9.39
N PHE A 88 -7.76 0.48 -8.31
CA PHE A 88 -7.45 1.92 -8.38
C PHE A 88 -6.35 2.20 -9.41
N MET A 89 -5.24 1.46 -9.38
CA MET A 89 -4.15 1.66 -10.35
C MET A 89 -4.51 1.20 -11.77
N ALA A 90 -5.56 0.39 -11.94
CA ALA A 90 -6.17 0.08 -13.23
C ALA A 90 -7.11 1.19 -13.75
N GLY A 91 -7.34 2.25 -12.97
CA GLY A 91 -8.11 3.44 -13.37
C GLY A 91 -9.47 3.59 -12.66
N ALA A 92 -9.81 2.71 -11.72
CA ALA A 92 -11.04 2.86 -10.94
C ALA A 92 -10.97 4.05 -9.97
N ALA A 93 -12.14 4.57 -9.60
CA ALA A 93 -12.25 5.59 -8.55
C ALA A 93 -11.73 5.04 -7.20
N PRO A 94 -11.15 5.89 -6.33
CA PRO A 94 -10.67 5.45 -5.03
C PRO A 94 -11.84 4.94 -4.18
N ARG A 95 -11.68 3.73 -3.65
CA ARG A 95 -12.67 3.11 -2.77
C ARG A 95 -12.00 2.64 -1.48
N PRO A 96 -12.69 2.72 -0.34
CA PRO A 96 -12.24 2.09 0.89
C PRO A 96 -12.15 0.57 0.70
N TRP A 97 -11.14 -0.05 1.30
CA TRP A 97 -10.84 -1.48 1.11
C TRP A 97 -12.03 -2.38 1.40
N TRP A 98 -12.88 -2.04 2.38
CA TRP A 98 -14.01 -2.89 2.75
C TRP A 98 -15.03 -3.06 1.62
N ALA A 99 -14.99 -2.23 0.56
CA ALA A 99 -15.88 -2.32 -0.59
C ALA A 99 -15.63 -3.61 -1.38
N TYR A 100 -14.44 -4.16 -1.24
CA TYR A 100 -14.02 -5.42 -1.86
C TYR A 100 -14.26 -6.64 -0.96
N THR A 101 -14.71 -6.45 0.29
CA THR A 101 -15.01 -7.57 1.20
C THR A 101 -16.03 -8.55 0.60
N PRO A 102 -17.15 -8.11 -0.04
CA PRO A 102 -18.11 -9.04 -0.64
C PRO A 102 -17.47 -9.85 -1.78
N GLN A 103 -16.67 -9.21 -2.63
CA GLN A 103 -15.91 -9.88 -3.68
C GLN A 103 -14.96 -10.92 -3.08
N ARG A 104 -14.16 -10.54 -2.07
CA ARG A 104 -13.23 -11.46 -1.41
C ARG A 104 -13.98 -12.65 -0.82
N LYS A 105 -15.05 -12.43 -0.06
CA LYS A 105 -15.84 -13.51 0.53
C LYS A 105 -16.45 -14.43 -0.52
N LEU A 106 -16.80 -13.92 -1.70
CA LEU A 106 -17.32 -14.74 -2.79
C LEU A 106 -16.24 -15.62 -3.43
N GLN A 107 -15.07 -15.05 -3.71
CA GLN A 107 -13.97 -15.67 -4.47
C GLN A 107 -13.00 -16.49 -3.61
N TYR A 108 -12.83 -16.12 -2.34
CA TYR A 108 -11.85 -16.68 -1.40
C TYR A 108 -12.53 -16.98 -0.05
N ARG A 109 -13.56 -17.83 -0.05
CA ARG A 109 -14.37 -18.15 1.15
C ARG A 109 -13.55 -18.69 2.32
N ASP A 110 -12.54 -19.50 2.00
CA ASP A 110 -11.71 -20.21 2.97
C ASP A 110 -10.46 -19.41 3.38
N LEU A 111 -10.41 -18.13 3.01
CA LEU A 111 -9.45 -17.17 3.52
C LEU A 111 -9.96 -16.58 4.83
#